data_AF-A0A6S5TGR8-F1
#
_entry.id   AF-A0A6S5TGR8-F1
#
_cell.length_a   1.000
_cell.length_b   1.000
_cell.length_c   1.000
_cell.angle_alpha   90.00
_cell.angle_beta   90.00
_cell.angle_gamma   90.00
#
_symmetry.space_group_name_H-M   'P 1'
#
loop_
_entity.id
_entity.type
_entity.pdbx_description
1 polymer ?
#
loop_
_entity_poly.entity_id
_entity_poly.type
_entity_poly.pdbx_seq_one_letter_code
_entity_poly.pdbx_strand_id
1 'polypeptide(L)' 'MNDIQSPEFALWSSRHVHLKGFTESEYDEAILEAQLLRQKRLVTEQEWIQMVKTANLLLARATS' A
#
# COMPACT_ATOMS: atom_id res chain seq x y z
N MET A 1 -9.25 13.19 -16.12
CA MET A 1 -9.94 12.43 -15.06
C MET A 1 -9.26 12.80 -13.76
N ASN A 2 -9.97 13.46 -12.84
CA ASN A 2 -9.49 13.60 -11.48
C ASN A 2 -9.74 12.25 -10.82
N ASP A 3 -8.73 11.39 -10.78
CA ASP A 3 -8.77 10.17 -9.98
C ASP A 3 -8.81 10.60 -8.50
N ILE A 4 -10.01 10.80 -7.97
CA ILE A 4 -10.21 10.99 -6.54
C ILE A 4 -9.86 9.64 -5.90
N GLN A 5 -8.69 9.57 -5.27
CA GLN A 5 -8.29 8.40 -4.49
C GLN A 5 -9.31 8.13 -3.40
N SER A 6 -9.61 6.85 -3.18
CA SER A 6 -10.41 6.38 -2.07
C SER A 6 -9.79 6.79 -0.74
N PRO A 7 -10.61 7.11 0.27
CA PRO A 7 -10.10 7.44 1.60
C PRO A 7 -9.31 6.27 2.21
N GLU A 8 -9.63 5.03 1.86
CA GLU A 8 -8.92 3.83 2.28
C GLU A 8 -7.51 3.74 1.69
N PHE A 9 -7.32 4.16 0.44
CA PHE A 9 -5.99 4.27 -0.15
C PHE A 9 -5.13 5.30 0.62
N ALA A 10 -5.71 6.46 0.94
CA ALA A 10 -5.01 7.50 1.70
C ALA A 10 -4.64 7.02 3.12
N LEU A 11 -5.57 6.34 3.79
CA LEU A 11 -5.36 5.78 5.12
C LEU A 11 -4.27 4.71 5.12
N TRP A 12 -4.35 3.75 4.19
CA TRP A 12 -3.31 2.72 4.01
C TRP A 12 -1.93 3.38 3.76
N SER A 13 -1.88 4.38 2.88
CA SER A 13 -0.62 5.08 2.57
C SER A 13 -0.05 5.75 3.81
N SER A 14 -0.88 6.41 4.62
CA SER A 14 -0.43 7.05 5.86
C SER A 14 0.09 6.07 6.92
N ARG A 15 -0.36 4.81 6.90
CA ARG A 15 0.03 3.76 7.86
C ARG A 15 1.31 3.04 7.47
N HIS A 16 1.53 2.85 6.18
CA HIS A 16 2.59 1.96 5.68
C HIS A 16 3.74 2.72 5.01
N VAL A 17 3.48 3.93 4.50
CA VAL A 17 4.51 4.73 3.84
C VAL A 17 5.18 5.61 4.89
N HIS A 18 6.16 5.03 5.58
CA HIS A 18 6.99 5.73 6.55
C HIS A 18 8.42 5.93 6.04
N LEU A 19 9.06 7.02 6.47
CA LEU A 19 10.38 7.45 5.97
C LEU A 19 11.56 6.68 6.59
N LYS A 20 11.34 5.84 7.60
CA LYS A 20 12.42 5.15 8.33
C LYS A 20 12.11 3.68 8.53
N GLY A 21 12.82 2.83 7.81
CA GLY A 21 12.74 1.38 7.92
C GLY A 21 11.44 0.86 7.32
N PHE A 22 11.57 -0.05 6.37
CA PHE A 22 10.44 -0.82 5.86
C PHE A 22 10.89 -2.28 5.82
N THR A 23 10.55 -3.01 6.87
CA THR A 23 10.96 -4.39 7.11
C THR A 23 10.12 -5.36 6.29
N GLU A 24 10.56 -6.62 6.20
CA GLU A 24 9.80 -7.69 5.55
C GLU A 24 8.46 -7.94 6.25
N SER A 25 8.40 -7.84 7.58
CA SER A 25 7.13 -7.96 8.33
C SER A 25 6.16 -6.82 8.03
N GLU A 26 6.65 -5.58 7.94
CA GLU A 26 5.83 -4.42 7.56
C GLU A 26 5.35 -4.52 6.10
N TYR A 27 6.17 -5.10 5.22
CA TYR A 27 5.76 -5.42 3.85
C TYR A 27 4.58 -6.40 3.84
N ASP A 28 4.69 -7.53 4.55
CA ASP A 28 3.65 -8.54 4.60
C ASP A 28 2.32 -7.97 5.14
N GLU A 29 2.39 -7.15 6.19
CA GLU A 29 1.23 -6.44 6.74
C GLU A 29 0.60 -5.48 5.71
N ALA A 30 1.42 -4.69 5.03
CA ALA A 30 0.96 -3.75 4.01
C ALA A 30 0.27 -4.46 2.83
N ILE A 31 0.82 -5.59 2.38
CA ILE A 31 0.24 -6.41 1.30
C ILE A 31 -1.07 -7.07 1.74
N LEU A 32 -1.13 -7.62 2.96
CA LEU A 32 -2.33 -8.24 3.49
C LEU A 32 -3.48 -7.21 3.60
N GLU A 33 -3.21 -6.01 4.13
CA GLU A 33 -4.20 -4.95 4.21
C GLU A 33 -4.67 -4.49 2.82
N ALA A 34 -3.75 -4.34 1.87
CA ALA A 34 -4.11 -3.98 0.49
C ALA A 34 -5.01 -5.03 -0.18
N GLN A 35 -4.74 -6.32 0.04
CA GLN A 35 -5.58 -7.42 -0.44
C GLN A 35 -6.98 -7.39 0.18
N LEU A 36 -7.09 -7.15 1.49
CA LEU A 36 -8.37 -7.06 2.19
C LEU A 36 -9.21 -5.87 1.69
N LEU A 37 -8.58 -4.72 1.47
CA LEU A 37 -9.24 -3.53 0.95
C LEU A 37 -9.80 -3.78 -0.47
N ARG A 38 -9.04 -4.45 -1.34
CA ARG A 38 -9.52 -4.87 -2.67
C ARG A 38 -10.69 -5.85 -2.56
N GLN A 39 -10.57 -6.88 -1.71
CA GLN A 39 -11.61 -7.90 -1.56
C GLN A 39 -12.94 -7.29 -1.10
N LYS A 40 -12.88 -6.30 -0.21
CA LYS A 40 -14.05 -5.53 0.26
C LYS A 40 -14.54 -4.48 -0.74
N ARG A 41 -13.88 -4.34 -1.90
CA ARG A 41 -14.17 -3.32 -2.93
C ARG A 41 -14.10 -1.89 -2.39
N LEU A 42 -13.26 -1.65 -1.37
CA LEU A 42 -13.04 -0.32 -0.79
C LEU A 42 -11.99 0.48 -1.57
N VAL A 43 -11.15 -0.21 -2.33
CA VAL A 43 -10.21 0.38 -3.29
C VAL A 43 -10.46 -0.23 -4.67
N THR A 44 -10.18 0.54 -5.71
CA THR A 44 -10.18 0.06 -7.09
C THR A 44 -9.00 -0.88 -7.36
N GLU A 45 -9.06 -1.60 -8.47
CA GLU A 45 -7.93 -2.44 -8.90
C GLU A 45 -6.67 -1.62 -9.18
N GLN A 46 -6.82 -0.42 -9.74
CA GLN A 46 -5.70 0.49 -10.00
C GLN A 46 -5.03 0.96 -8.71
N GLU A 47 -5.82 1.33 -7.69
CA GLU A 47 -5.31 1.71 -6.37
C GLU A 47 -4.61 0.54 -5.69
N TRP A 48 -5.19 -0.65 -5.72
CA TRP A 48 -4.56 -1.85 -5.19
C TRP A 48 -3.20 -2.14 -5.86
N ILE A 49 -3.12 -2.04 -7.19
CA ILE A 49 -1.85 -2.19 -7.91
C ILE A 49 -0.83 -1.13 -7.44
N GLN A 50 -1.27 0.11 -7.23
CA GLN A 50 -0.41 1.19 -6.76
C GLN A 50 0.08 0.95 -5.32
N MET A 51 -0.76 0.42 -4.44
CA MET A 51 -0.38 0.02 -3.08
C MET A 51 0.70 -1.06 -3.10
N VAL A 52 0.50 -2.13 -3.87
CA VAL A 52 1.48 -3.23 -4.01
C VAL A 52 2.81 -2.72 -4.58
N LYS A 53 2.76 -1.88 -5.63
CA LYS A 53 3.98 -1.27 -6.20
C LYS A 53 4.73 -0.42 -5.18
N THR A 54 4.00 0.31 -4.34
CA THR A 54 4.58 1.17 -3.29
C THR A 54 5.25 0.32 -2.21
N ALA A 55 4.59 -0.72 -1.71
CA ALA A 55 5.16 -1.64 -0.72
C ALA A 55 6.44 -2.33 -1.26
N ASN A 56 6.41 -2.81 -2.52
CA ASN A 56 7.59 -3.41 -3.17
C ASN A 56 8.77 -2.43 -3.24
N LEU A 57 8.50 -1.17 -3.60
CA LEU A 57 9.53 -0.13 -3.69
C LEU A 57 10.14 0.19 -2.33
N LEU A 58 9.32 0.25 -1.28
CA LEU A 58 9.78 0.52 0.08
C LEU A 58 10.68 -0.61 0.59
N LEU A 59 10.28 -1.87 0.41
CA LEU A 59 11.09 -3.02 0.80
C LEU A 59 12.43 -3.04 0.05
N ALA A 60 12.40 -2.85 -1.27
CA ALA A 60 13.61 -2.83 -2.08
C ALA A 60 14.60 -1.74 -1.63
N ARG A 61 14.11 -0.58 -1.20
CA ARG A 61 14.94 0.51 -0.65
C ARG A 61 15.51 0.19 0.72
N ALA A 62 14.81 -0.57 1.55
CA ALA A 62 15.27 -0.93 2.89
C ALA A 62 16.32 -2.05 2.86
N THR A 63 16.32 -2.89 1.82
CA THR A 63 17.26 -4.00 1.64
C THR A 63 18.45 -3.67 0.73
N SER A 64 18.53 -2.44 0.20
CA SER A 64 19.66 -1.95 -0.61
C SER A 64 20.69 -1.22 0.25
#